data_AF-A0A1J4TWB4-F1
#
_entry.id   AF-A0A1J4TWB4-F1
#
_cell.length_a   1.000
_cell.length_b   1.000
_cell.length_c   1.000
_cell.angle_alpha   90.00
_cell.angle_beta   90.00
_cell.angle_gamma   90.00
#
_symmetry.space_group_name_H-M   'P 1'
#
loop_
_entity.id
_entity.type
_entity.pdbx_description
1 polymer ?
#
loop_
_entity_poly.entity_id
_entity_poly.type
_entity_poly.pdbx_seq_one_letter_code
_entity_poly.pdbx_strand_id
1 'polypeptide(L)'
;MTLNNYLVGILKCLSSINNCQIRKQLIVNTPSVKLLLNKTNYLEINENSIVLNGQYHLEEKIVDSNISRLEIITIKKIDAFLQKISGNITGFNHLGISYSCPDIKKEISYYRSILSNTSLGLYEEDSTIPGDRWFFIGDIKNKDNPLFEIVLTQSKKPVRNVWIPHFQIDLNTSLQYKSLVKTTNALLSEDFFKWSLDFPNYGTVLGMGFLGNITDAKVVLGLGTDLRKKQSLIRLRGNSQS
;
A
#
# COMPACT_ATOMS: atom_id res chain seq x y z
N MET A 1 -20.46 -3.44 3.61
CA MET A 1 -19.27 -3.53 2.73
C MET A 1 -18.07 -3.79 3.63
N THR A 2 -17.30 -4.84 3.37
CA THR A 2 -16.08 -5.15 4.15
C THR A 2 -14.87 -4.39 3.56
N LEU A 3 -13.78 -4.28 4.34
CA LEU A 3 -12.51 -3.73 3.86
C LEU A 3 -12.06 -4.49 2.60
N ASN A 4 -12.09 -5.82 2.67
CA ASN A 4 -11.64 -6.68 1.60
C ASN A 4 -12.42 -6.46 0.30
N ASN A 5 -13.76 -6.40 0.37
CA ASN A 5 -14.60 -6.13 -0.80
C ASN A 5 -14.31 -4.77 -1.42
N TYR A 6 -14.03 -3.77 -0.58
CA TYR A 6 -13.68 -2.44 -1.03
C TYR A 6 -12.31 -2.40 -1.73
N LEU A 7 -11.30 -3.04 -1.14
CA LEU A 7 -9.97 -3.18 -1.75
C LEU A 7 -10.03 -3.95 -3.07
N VAL A 8 -10.75 -5.08 -3.14
CA VAL A 8 -10.97 -5.82 -4.39
C VAL A 8 -11.59 -4.91 -5.46
N GLY A 9 -12.58 -4.10 -5.09
CA GLY A 9 -13.20 -3.12 -6.00
C GLY A 9 -12.19 -2.12 -6.56
N ILE A 10 -11.36 -1.51 -5.69
CA ILE A 10 -10.35 -0.52 -6.10
C ILE A 10 -9.28 -1.17 -7.00
N LEU A 11 -8.77 -2.34 -6.63
CA LEU A 11 -7.73 -3.03 -7.39
C LEU A 11 -8.25 -3.53 -8.76
N LYS A 12 -9.53 -3.88 -8.85
CA LYS A 12 -10.19 -4.14 -10.14
C LYS A 12 -10.19 -2.90 -11.04
N CYS A 13 -10.52 -1.73 -10.50
CA CYS A 13 -10.42 -0.47 -11.25
C CYS A 13 -8.98 -0.21 -11.72
N LEU A 14 -7.97 -0.47 -10.90
CA LEU A 14 -6.57 -0.30 -11.30
C LEU A 14 -6.17 -1.27 -12.42
N SER A 15 -6.60 -2.52 -12.35
CA SER A 15 -6.29 -3.52 -13.38
C SER A 15 -6.89 -3.20 -14.76
N SER A 16 -7.97 -2.43 -14.80
CA SER A 16 -8.64 -2.06 -16.05
C SER A 16 -7.88 -0.99 -16.83
N ILE A 17 -7.06 -0.18 -16.14
CA ILE A 17 -6.21 0.86 -16.72
C ILE A 17 -5.30 0.23 -17.79
N ASN A 18 -5.20 0.89 -18.95
CA ASN A 18 -4.34 0.43 -20.04
C ASN A 18 -2.86 0.77 -19.79
N ASN A 19 -2.31 0.30 -18.67
CA ASN A 19 -0.90 0.40 -18.33
C ASN A 19 -0.31 -1.02 -18.25
N CYS A 20 0.71 -1.27 -19.08
CA CYS A 20 1.29 -2.61 -19.21
C CYS A 20 2.03 -3.11 -17.96
N GLN A 21 2.52 -2.22 -17.09
CA GLN A 21 3.18 -2.62 -15.84
C GLN A 21 2.14 -3.08 -14.82
N ILE A 22 1.08 -2.29 -14.62
CA ILE A 22 -0.01 -2.62 -13.69
C ILE A 22 -0.62 -3.99 -14.03
N ARG A 23 -0.92 -4.23 -15.31
CA ARG A 23 -1.52 -5.50 -15.76
C ARG A 23 -0.60 -6.72 -15.60
N LYS A 24 0.72 -6.52 -15.55
CA LYS A 24 1.68 -7.60 -15.28
C LYS A 24 1.77 -7.94 -13.78
N GLN A 25 1.33 -7.04 -12.92
CA GLN A 25 1.55 -7.12 -11.47
C GLN A 25 0.27 -7.42 -10.71
N LEU A 26 -0.87 -6.92 -11.18
CA LEU A 26 -2.18 -7.22 -10.61
C LEU A 26 -2.90 -8.26 -11.49
N ILE A 27 -2.98 -9.49 -11.00
CA ILE A 27 -3.84 -10.52 -11.60
C ILE A 27 -5.22 -10.42 -10.94
N VAL A 28 -6.26 -10.21 -11.75
CA VAL A 28 -7.64 -10.19 -11.29
C VAL A 28 -8.33 -11.46 -11.73
N ASN A 29 -8.69 -12.31 -10.76
CA ASN A 29 -9.45 -13.54 -10.97
C ASN A 29 -10.66 -13.50 -10.05
N THR A 30 -11.87 -13.28 -10.55
CA THR A 30 -13.04 -13.22 -9.66
C THR A 30 -13.14 -14.51 -8.80
N PRO A 31 -13.20 -14.43 -7.45
CA PRO A 31 -13.41 -13.23 -6.62
C PRO A 31 -12.15 -12.57 -6.00
N SER A 32 -10.93 -12.97 -6.35
CA SER A 32 -9.67 -12.45 -5.80
C SER A 32 -8.86 -11.52 -6.72
N VAL A 33 -7.99 -10.73 -6.09
CA VAL A 33 -6.91 -9.97 -6.76
C VAL A 33 -5.59 -10.41 -6.15
N LYS A 34 -4.60 -10.65 -7.01
CA LYS A 34 -3.25 -11.07 -6.63
C LYS A 34 -2.23 -10.04 -7.05
N LEU A 35 -1.37 -9.63 -6.14
CA LEU A 35 -0.17 -8.86 -6.43
C LEU A 35 0.99 -9.83 -6.68
N LEU A 36 1.59 -9.72 -7.85
CA LEU A 36 2.85 -10.37 -8.18
C LEU A 36 4.04 -9.48 -7.81
N LEU A 37 4.91 -10.00 -6.95
CA LEU A 37 6.24 -9.45 -6.73
C LEU A 37 7.26 -10.35 -7.42
N ASN A 38 7.97 -9.82 -8.42
CA ASN A 38 8.94 -10.58 -9.21
C ASN A 38 8.39 -11.92 -9.76
N LYS A 39 7.17 -11.88 -10.33
CA LYS A 39 6.41 -13.04 -10.85
C LYS A 39 5.93 -14.05 -9.81
N THR A 40 6.17 -13.82 -8.52
CA THR A 40 5.65 -14.64 -7.43
C THR A 40 4.36 -14.02 -6.88
N ASN A 41 3.30 -14.82 -6.71
CA ASN A 41 2.11 -14.37 -6.00
C ASN A 41 2.47 -14.08 -4.55
N TYR A 42 2.36 -12.82 -4.16
CA TYR A 42 2.82 -12.39 -2.85
C TYR A 42 1.71 -11.86 -1.96
N LEU A 43 0.73 -11.15 -2.51
CA LEU A 43 -0.45 -10.73 -1.75
C LEU A 43 -1.69 -11.20 -2.50
N GLU A 44 -2.55 -11.93 -1.81
CA GLU A 44 -3.87 -12.29 -2.32
C GLU A 44 -4.94 -11.63 -1.46
N ILE A 45 -5.84 -10.89 -2.11
CA ILE A 45 -7.00 -10.26 -1.48
C ILE A 45 -8.23 -10.88 -2.11
N ASN A 46 -9.10 -11.46 -1.28
CA ASN A 46 -10.42 -11.91 -1.66
C ASN A 46 -11.44 -11.41 -0.63
N GLU A 47 -12.72 -11.67 -0.86
CA GLU A 47 -13.81 -11.15 -0.01
C GLU A 47 -13.66 -11.50 1.49
N ASN A 48 -12.94 -12.58 1.81
CA ASN A 48 -12.82 -13.14 3.15
C ASN A 48 -11.44 -12.95 3.79
N SER A 49 -10.43 -12.49 3.03
CA SER A 49 -9.05 -12.44 3.56
C SER A 49 -8.11 -11.54 2.76
N ILE A 50 -7.11 -11.03 3.47
CA ILE A 50 -5.90 -10.40 2.93
C ILE A 50 -4.72 -11.28 3.38
N VAL A 51 -4.13 -12.04 2.47
CA VAL A 51 -3.10 -13.04 2.81
C VAL A 51 -1.78 -12.73 2.11
N LEU A 52 -0.73 -12.60 2.91
CA LEU A 52 0.65 -12.45 2.46
C LEU A 52 1.32 -13.82 2.32
N ASN A 53 1.91 -14.06 1.15
CA ASN A 53 2.62 -15.29 0.76
C ASN A 53 1.84 -16.59 1.08
N GLY A 54 0.50 -16.54 1.03
CA GLY A 54 -0.38 -17.67 1.35
C GLY A 54 -0.39 -18.11 2.83
N GLN A 55 0.31 -17.39 3.72
CA GLN A 55 0.53 -17.81 5.10
C GLN A 55 0.05 -16.80 6.13
N TYR A 56 0.14 -15.50 5.83
CA TYR A 56 -0.07 -14.47 6.83
C TYR A 56 -1.31 -13.64 6.59
N HIS A 57 -2.29 -13.78 7.48
CA HIS A 57 -3.53 -13.01 7.47
C HIS A 57 -3.28 -11.61 8.03
N LEU A 58 -3.37 -10.60 7.15
CA LEU A 58 -3.09 -9.20 7.49
C LEU A 58 -4.33 -8.45 7.99
N GLU A 59 -5.54 -8.94 7.68
CA GLU A 59 -6.78 -8.26 8.03
C GLU A 59 -6.87 -7.98 9.54
N GLU A 60 -6.57 -8.97 10.38
CA GLU A 60 -6.59 -8.86 11.85
C GLU A 60 -5.61 -7.82 12.40
N LYS A 61 -4.63 -7.37 11.60
CA LYS A 61 -3.65 -6.36 12.00
C LYS A 61 -4.16 -4.93 11.79
N ILE A 62 -5.07 -4.74 10.83
CA ILE A 62 -5.53 -3.42 10.41
C ILE A 62 -7.03 -3.20 10.65
N VAL A 63 -7.82 -4.26 10.79
CA VAL A 63 -9.25 -4.21 11.10
C VAL A 63 -9.49 -4.49 12.58
N ASP A 64 -10.43 -3.75 13.16
CA ASP A 64 -10.99 -4.07 14.47
C ASP A 64 -12.48 -4.26 14.35
N SER A 65 -12.91 -5.50 14.51
CA SER A 65 -14.29 -5.94 14.35
C SER A 65 -15.24 -5.33 15.39
N ASN A 66 -14.71 -4.74 16.48
CA ASN A 66 -15.53 -4.07 17.48
C ASN A 66 -15.91 -2.64 17.08
N ILE A 67 -15.28 -2.09 16.03
CA ILE A 67 -15.56 -0.73 15.55
C ILE A 67 -16.36 -0.82 14.25
N SER A 68 -17.54 -0.22 14.24
CA SER A 68 -18.33 -0.05 13.02
C SER A 68 -18.21 1.40 12.53
N ARG A 69 -17.35 1.62 11.53
CA ARG A 69 -17.22 2.90 10.82
C ARG A 69 -17.19 2.63 9.33
N LEU A 70 -17.95 3.41 8.56
CA LEU A 70 -18.00 3.31 7.11
C LEU A 70 -18.13 4.70 6.49
N GLU A 71 -16.99 5.23 6.05
CA GLU A 71 -16.90 6.49 5.31
C GLU A 71 -16.08 6.21 4.06
N ILE A 72 -16.70 6.11 2.89
CA ILE A 72 -16.00 5.68 1.67
C ILE A 72 -16.35 6.54 0.47
N ILE A 73 -15.37 6.73 -0.40
CA ILE A 73 -15.59 7.14 -1.79
C ILE A 73 -16.07 5.92 -2.56
N THR A 74 -17.12 6.07 -3.36
CA THR A 74 -17.67 4.94 -4.11
C THR A 74 -16.68 4.43 -5.16
N ILE A 75 -16.68 3.11 -5.39
CA ILE A 75 -15.84 2.48 -6.43
C ILE A 75 -16.04 3.14 -7.81
N LYS A 76 -17.27 3.55 -8.14
CA LYS A 76 -17.58 4.27 -9.39
C LYS A 76 -16.84 5.61 -9.51
N LYS A 77 -16.74 6.39 -8.43
CA LYS A 77 -15.97 7.66 -8.43
C LYS A 77 -14.48 7.40 -8.56
N ILE A 78 -13.97 6.38 -7.86
CA ILE A 78 -12.56 5.97 -7.93
C ILE A 78 -12.22 5.53 -9.36
N ASP A 79 -13.05 4.69 -9.97
CA ASP A 79 -12.86 4.26 -11.36
C ASP A 79 -12.84 5.45 -12.31
N ALA A 80 -13.84 6.34 -12.24
CA ALA A 80 -13.88 7.54 -13.09
C ALA A 80 -12.62 8.41 -12.94
N PHE A 81 -12.12 8.58 -11.71
CA PHE A 81 -10.85 9.28 -11.45
C PHE A 81 -9.65 8.56 -12.08
N LEU A 82 -9.51 7.26 -11.84
CA LEU A 82 -8.41 6.45 -12.38
C LEU A 82 -8.42 6.41 -13.91
N GLN A 83 -9.59 6.29 -14.54
CA GLN A 83 -9.72 6.39 -16.00
C GLN A 83 -9.31 7.78 -16.49
N LYS A 84 -9.69 8.85 -15.78
CA LYS A 84 -9.35 10.23 -16.15
C LYS A 84 -7.84 10.49 -16.16
N ILE A 85 -7.10 9.89 -15.23
CA ILE A 85 -5.63 10.06 -15.12
C ILE A 85 -4.83 8.91 -15.75
N SER A 86 -5.50 7.92 -16.34
CA SER A 86 -4.90 6.68 -16.86
C SER A 86 -3.69 6.90 -17.77
N GLY A 87 -3.79 7.85 -18.71
CA GLY A 87 -2.71 8.20 -19.63
C GLY A 87 -1.48 8.84 -18.97
N ASN A 88 -1.58 9.24 -17.71
CA ASN A 88 -0.49 9.82 -16.94
C ASN A 88 0.06 8.88 -15.87
N ILE A 89 -0.60 7.76 -15.58
CA ILE A 89 -0.10 6.75 -14.65
C ILE A 89 1.07 6.04 -15.32
N THR A 90 2.26 6.20 -14.74
CA THR A 90 3.50 5.66 -15.28
C THR A 90 3.83 4.28 -14.70
N GLY A 91 3.30 3.93 -13.53
CA GLY A 91 3.50 2.60 -12.95
C GLY A 91 2.80 2.38 -11.61
N PHE A 92 2.87 1.14 -11.13
CA PHE A 92 2.45 0.75 -9.79
C PHE A 92 3.65 0.78 -8.85
N ASN A 93 3.60 1.57 -7.79
CA ASN A 93 4.75 1.74 -6.91
C ASN A 93 4.78 0.64 -5.85
N HIS A 94 3.78 0.62 -4.97
CA HIS A 94 3.65 -0.42 -3.96
C HIS A 94 2.21 -0.52 -3.44
N LEU A 95 1.91 -1.64 -2.80
CA LEU A 95 0.85 -1.71 -1.79
C LEU A 95 1.49 -1.61 -0.42
N GLY A 96 0.76 -1.08 0.55
CA GLY A 96 1.30 -0.89 1.90
C GLY A 96 0.29 -1.19 2.99
N ILE A 97 0.80 -1.49 4.17
CA ILE A 97 0.02 -1.53 5.40
C ILE A 97 0.73 -0.79 6.51
N SER A 98 -0.05 -0.16 7.38
CA SER A 98 0.45 0.38 8.63
C SER A 98 -0.40 -0.09 9.80
N TYR A 99 0.26 -0.52 10.88
CA TYR A 99 -0.40 -0.93 12.10
C TYR A 99 0.54 -0.86 13.30
N SER A 100 -0.04 -0.81 14.50
CA SER A 100 0.72 -0.86 15.75
C SER A 100 0.92 -2.29 16.22
N CYS A 101 2.09 -2.61 16.77
CA CYS A 101 2.35 -3.91 17.40
C CYS A 101 3.18 -3.77 18.69
N PRO A 102 3.05 -4.69 19.66
CA PRO A 102 3.75 -4.59 20.94
C PRO A 102 5.25 -4.88 20.84
N ASP A 103 5.67 -5.68 19.86
CA ASP A 103 7.05 -6.09 19.65
C ASP A 103 7.38 -6.11 18.16
N ILE A 104 8.00 -5.03 17.68
CA ILE A 104 8.42 -4.90 16.29
C ILE A 104 9.46 -5.96 15.92
N LYS A 105 10.37 -6.33 16.82
CA LYS A 105 11.44 -7.31 16.51
C LYS A 105 10.83 -8.70 16.23
N LYS A 106 9.83 -9.09 17.03
CA LYS A 106 9.08 -10.33 16.79
C LYS A 106 8.31 -10.27 15.47
N GLU A 107 7.64 -9.17 15.18
CA GLU A 107 6.89 -8.99 13.94
C GLU A 107 7.80 -9.07 12.69
N ILE A 108 8.94 -8.40 12.71
CA ILE A 108 9.97 -8.49 11.66
C ILE A 108 10.47 -9.93 11.49
N SER A 109 10.72 -10.63 12.60
CA SER A 109 11.17 -12.02 12.56
C SER A 109 10.14 -12.93 11.89
N TYR A 110 8.85 -12.66 12.12
CA TYR A 110 7.77 -13.37 11.47
C TYR A 110 7.75 -13.10 9.95
N TYR A 111 7.84 -11.84 9.52
CA TYR A 111 8.00 -11.50 8.10
C TYR A 111 9.22 -12.19 7.47
N ARG A 112 10.37 -12.20 8.14
CA ARG A 112 11.57 -12.91 7.65
C ARG A 112 11.32 -14.41 7.47
N SER A 113 10.59 -15.05 8.39
CA SER A 113 10.28 -16.47 8.29
C SER A 113 9.40 -16.80 7.09
N ILE A 114 8.40 -15.95 6.80
CA ILE A 114 7.54 -16.10 5.61
C ILE A 114 8.35 -15.96 4.31
N LEU A 115 9.39 -15.13 4.34
CA LEU A 115 10.24 -14.87 3.17
C LEU A 115 11.35 -15.89 2.95
N SER A 116 11.62 -16.80 3.91
CA SER A 116 12.81 -17.66 3.88
C SER A 116 12.87 -18.57 2.65
N ASN A 117 11.71 -18.94 2.10
CA ASN A 117 11.59 -19.82 0.93
C ASN A 117 11.24 -19.05 -0.36
N THR A 118 11.45 -17.73 -0.36
CA THR A 118 11.16 -16.86 -1.51
C THR A 118 12.44 -16.20 -2.03
N SER A 119 12.40 -15.70 -3.25
CA SER A 119 13.48 -14.87 -3.80
C SER A 119 13.42 -13.40 -3.34
N LEU A 120 12.41 -13.04 -2.55
CA LEU A 120 12.14 -11.66 -2.13
C LEU A 120 13.02 -11.28 -0.94
N GLY A 121 13.41 -10.00 -0.89
CA GLY A 121 14.12 -9.44 0.26
C GLY A 121 13.20 -8.64 1.17
N LEU A 122 13.58 -8.52 2.44
CA LEU A 122 13.07 -7.53 3.39
C LEU A 122 14.11 -6.42 3.54
N TYR A 123 13.68 -5.18 3.36
CA TYR A 123 14.52 -4.00 3.40
C TYR A 123 13.95 -3.00 4.40
N GLU A 124 14.81 -2.26 5.06
CA GLU A 124 14.41 -1.23 6.01
C GLU A 124 14.79 0.16 5.49
N GLU A 125 13.91 1.12 5.72
CA GLU A 125 14.15 2.55 5.57
C GLU A 125 14.17 3.22 6.94
N ASP A 126 15.04 4.21 7.10
CA ASP A 126 15.11 5.00 8.33
C ASP A 126 13.80 5.76 8.54
N SER A 127 13.23 5.62 9.74
CA SER A 127 12.05 6.41 10.14
C SER A 127 12.49 7.62 10.97
N THR A 128 11.92 8.79 10.66
CA THR A 128 12.11 10.00 11.47
C THR A 128 11.26 10.00 12.74
N ILE A 129 10.34 9.05 12.89
CA ILE A 129 9.44 8.95 14.04
C ILE A 129 9.99 7.89 15.02
N PRO A 130 10.34 8.28 16.26
CA PRO A 130 10.83 7.33 17.26
C PRO A 130 9.81 6.20 17.51
N GLY A 131 10.25 4.96 17.37
CA GLY A 131 9.41 3.78 17.60
C GLY A 131 8.64 3.29 16.38
N ASP A 132 8.66 4.04 15.28
CA ASP A 132 8.18 3.57 13.97
C ASP A 132 9.31 2.90 13.20
N ARG A 133 8.95 1.89 12.41
CA ARG A 133 9.88 1.16 11.56
C ARG A 133 9.26 0.85 10.22
N TRP A 134 9.97 1.21 9.15
CA TRP A 134 9.46 1.18 7.78
C TRP A 134 10.20 0.09 7.02
N PHE A 135 9.43 -0.86 6.48
CA PHE A 135 9.98 -2.00 5.76
C PHE A 135 9.36 -2.14 4.38
N PHE A 136 10.14 -2.70 3.47
CA PHE A 136 9.69 -3.05 2.14
C PHE A 136 10.02 -4.50 1.84
N ILE A 137 9.08 -5.19 1.22
CA ILE A 137 9.26 -6.53 0.70
C ILE A 137 9.26 -6.48 -0.82
N GLY A 138 10.23 -7.12 -1.46
CA GLY A 138 10.27 -7.24 -2.91
C GLY A 138 11.67 -7.45 -3.47
N ASP A 139 11.86 -7.03 -4.72
CA ASP A 139 13.15 -6.99 -5.40
C ASP A 139 13.51 -5.56 -5.78
N ILE A 140 14.39 -4.95 -4.97
CA ILE A 140 14.83 -3.56 -5.17
C ILE A 140 15.78 -3.40 -6.38
N LYS A 141 16.28 -4.50 -6.97
CA LYS A 141 17.15 -4.43 -8.15
C LYS A 141 16.34 -4.10 -9.41
N ASN A 142 15.09 -4.54 -9.45
CA ASN A 142 14.18 -4.23 -10.55
C ASN A 142 13.23 -3.10 -10.15
N LYS A 143 13.54 -1.89 -10.62
CA LYS A 143 12.77 -0.67 -10.32
C LYS A 143 11.38 -0.63 -10.94
N ASP A 144 11.04 -1.56 -11.82
CA ASP A 144 9.69 -1.68 -12.36
C ASP A 144 8.80 -2.61 -11.51
N ASN A 145 9.40 -3.46 -10.68
CA ASN A 145 8.64 -4.36 -9.80
C ASN A 145 8.13 -3.58 -8.59
N PRO A 146 6.84 -3.67 -8.21
CA PRO A 146 6.33 -3.02 -7.03
C PRO A 146 6.98 -3.61 -5.78
N LEU A 147 6.91 -2.86 -4.68
CA LEU A 147 7.24 -3.37 -3.36
C LEU A 147 5.94 -3.60 -2.57
N PHE A 148 6.05 -4.24 -1.42
CA PHE A 148 5.02 -4.24 -0.39
C PHE A 148 5.56 -3.53 0.85
N GLU A 149 4.99 -2.39 1.19
CA GLU A 149 5.38 -1.54 2.33
C GLU A 149 4.71 -2.03 3.62
N ILE A 150 5.47 -2.00 4.71
CA ILE A 150 5.00 -2.32 6.06
C ILE A 150 5.54 -1.25 7.00
N VAL A 151 4.63 -0.45 7.58
CA VAL A 151 4.96 0.55 8.60
C VAL A 151 4.47 0.03 9.95
N LEU A 152 5.40 -0.23 10.86
CA LEU A 152 5.10 -0.73 12.20
C LEU A 152 5.32 0.37 13.24
N THR A 153 4.33 0.58 14.11
CA THR A 153 4.45 1.47 15.27
C THR A 153 4.49 0.65 16.55
N GLN A 154 5.55 0.79 17.36
CA GLN A 154 5.66 0.00 18.58
C GLN A 154 4.72 0.53 19.67
N SER A 155 3.69 -0.24 20.03
CA SER A 155 2.76 0.11 21.10
C SER A 155 2.09 -1.12 21.70
N LYS A 156 1.88 -1.09 23.03
CA LYS A 156 1.12 -2.13 23.75
C LYS A 156 -0.39 -2.04 23.52
N LYS A 157 -0.88 -0.86 23.11
CA LYS A 157 -2.30 -0.61 22.80
C LYS A 157 -2.45 -0.24 21.32
N PRO A 158 -3.57 -0.57 20.68
CA PRO A 158 -3.84 -0.14 19.30
C PRO A 158 -3.69 1.38 19.18
N VAL A 159 -2.82 1.84 18.28
CA VAL A 159 -2.67 3.25 17.95
C VAL A 159 -3.69 3.59 16.87
N ARG A 160 -4.55 4.58 17.15
CA ARG A 160 -5.52 5.10 16.18
C ARG A 160 -5.23 6.56 15.91
N ASN A 161 -4.77 6.86 14.72
CA ASN A 161 -4.62 8.23 14.24
C ASN A 161 -5.01 8.29 12.76
N VAL A 162 -4.71 9.41 12.10
CA VAL A 162 -5.03 9.58 10.68
C VAL A 162 -4.34 8.53 9.81
N TRP A 163 -3.11 8.10 10.14
CA TRP A 163 -2.36 7.11 9.37
C TRP A 163 -2.42 5.69 9.92
N ILE A 164 -2.92 5.44 11.14
CA ILE A 164 -2.84 4.11 11.75
C ILE A 164 -4.22 3.65 12.24
N PRO A 165 -4.64 2.40 11.94
CA PRO A 165 -4.09 1.51 10.89
C PRO A 165 -4.53 1.95 9.49
N HIS A 166 -3.74 1.64 8.46
CA HIS A 166 -4.13 1.87 7.07
C HIS A 166 -3.73 0.74 6.12
N PHE A 167 -4.42 0.70 4.98
CA PHE A 167 -4.01 0.03 3.76
C PHE A 167 -3.72 1.09 2.69
N GLN A 168 -2.57 1.01 2.05
CA GLN A 168 -2.05 2.01 1.12
C GLN A 168 -1.92 1.43 -0.28
N ILE A 169 -2.24 2.26 -1.27
CA ILE A 169 -2.09 1.96 -2.68
C ILE A 169 -1.36 3.14 -3.31
N ASP A 170 -0.17 2.89 -3.85
CA ASP A 170 0.68 3.96 -4.39
C ASP A 170 0.90 3.80 -5.88
N LEU A 171 0.61 4.88 -6.61
CA LEU A 171 0.77 4.95 -8.06
C LEU A 171 1.80 6.01 -8.44
N ASN A 172 2.62 5.66 -9.44
CA ASN A 172 3.47 6.61 -10.10
C ASN A 172 2.68 7.36 -11.18
N THR A 173 2.80 8.67 -11.22
CA THR A 173 2.15 9.55 -12.20
C THR A 173 3.10 10.63 -12.71
N SER A 174 2.86 11.06 -13.95
CA SER A 174 3.52 12.22 -14.56
C SER A 174 2.80 13.54 -14.28
N LEU A 175 1.64 13.51 -13.61
CA LEU A 175 0.89 14.72 -13.28
C LEU A 175 1.56 15.50 -12.14
N GLN A 176 1.55 16.82 -12.27
CA GLN A 176 1.90 17.73 -11.19
C GLN A 176 0.79 17.78 -10.13
N TYR A 177 1.16 18.08 -8.88
CA TYR A 177 0.22 18.12 -7.75
C TYR A 177 -1.00 19.02 -8.00
N LYS A 178 -0.81 20.21 -8.58
CA LYS A 178 -1.92 21.12 -8.93
C LYS A 178 -2.95 20.47 -9.86
N SER A 179 -2.51 19.68 -10.83
CA SER A 179 -3.37 18.94 -11.75
C SER A 179 -4.07 17.76 -11.07
N LEU A 180 -3.39 17.11 -10.13
CA LEU A 180 -3.99 16.08 -9.28
C LEU A 180 -5.13 16.68 -8.44
N VAL A 181 -4.88 17.77 -7.69
CA VAL A 181 -5.88 18.47 -6.87
C VAL A 181 -7.10 18.87 -7.71
N LYS A 182 -6.88 19.49 -8.87
CA LYS A 182 -7.98 19.86 -9.76
C LYS A 182 -8.85 18.65 -10.15
N THR A 183 -8.22 17.52 -10.43
CA THR A 183 -8.93 16.31 -10.88
C THR A 183 -9.62 15.58 -9.72
N THR A 184 -8.98 15.52 -8.54
CA THR A 184 -9.56 14.92 -7.35
C THR A 184 -10.75 15.74 -6.83
N ASN A 185 -10.68 17.07 -6.82
CA ASN A 185 -11.79 17.91 -6.41
C ASN A 185 -13.02 17.73 -7.32
N ALA A 186 -12.78 17.55 -8.63
CA ALA A 186 -13.86 17.37 -9.60
C ALA A 186 -14.54 16.00 -9.52
N LEU A 187 -13.82 14.93 -9.17
CA LEU A 187 -14.32 13.54 -9.28
C LEU A 187 -14.48 12.82 -7.94
N LEU A 188 -13.71 13.21 -6.93
CA LEU A 188 -13.63 12.56 -5.63
C LEU A 188 -14.24 13.46 -4.54
N SER A 189 -13.45 14.41 -4.03
CA SER A 189 -13.77 15.36 -2.96
C SER A 189 -12.71 16.47 -2.91
N GLU A 190 -13.08 17.67 -2.44
CA GLU A 190 -12.14 18.79 -2.21
C GLU A 190 -11.14 18.50 -1.08
N ASP A 191 -11.57 17.73 -0.07
CA ASP A 191 -10.76 17.35 1.08
C ASP A 191 -10.05 16.00 0.88
N PHE A 192 -9.86 15.56 -0.36
CA PHE A 192 -9.30 14.25 -0.67
C PHE A 192 -7.88 14.07 -0.13
N PHE A 193 -6.97 15.00 -0.46
CA PHE A 193 -5.59 14.95 0.02
C PHE A 193 -5.51 15.36 1.49
N LYS A 194 -4.93 14.49 2.33
CA LYS A 194 -4.70 14.75 3.76
C LYS A 194 -3.25 15.10 4.07
N TRP A 195 -2.37 14.83 3.12
CA TRP A 195 -0.96 15.16 3.19
C TRP A 195 -0.42 15.35 1.78
N SER A 196 0.52 16.27 1.63
CA SER A 196 1.18 16.57 0.36
C SER A 196 2.56 17.14 0.60
N LEU A 197 3.37 17.12 -0.46
CA LEU A 197 4.63 17.84 -0.52
C LEU A 197 4.53 19.00 -1.51
N ASP A 198 5.09 20.15 -1.12
CA ASP A 198 5.16 21.32 -1.98
C ASP A 198 6.14 21.12 -3.16
N PHE A 199 7.14 20.24 -2.98
CA PHE A 199 8.12 19.86 -3.99
C PHE A 199 8.33 18.34 -3.96
N PRO A 200 8.61 17.67 -5.09
CA PRO A 200 8.98 16.26 -5.09
C PRO A 200 10.19 16.06 -4.17
N ASN A 201 9.96 15.43 -3.01
CA ASN A 201 11.04 14.97 -2.14
C ASN A 201 11.29 13.49 -2.46
N TYR A 202 12.56 13.11 -2.56
CA TYR A 202 12.98 11.79 -3.00
C TYR A 202 12.32 10.70 -2.14
N GLY A 203 11.55 9.80 -2.77
CA GLY A 203 10.99 8.61 -2.12
C GLY A 203 9.56 8.77 -1.56
N THR A 204 8.92 9.94 -1.69
CA THR A 204 7.58 10.16 -1.13
C THR A 204 6.56 10.59 -2.18
N VAL A 205 5.29 10.23 -1.98
CA VAL A 205 4.20 10.64 -2.88
C VAL A 205 4.02 12.15 -2.89
N LEU A 206 3.51 12.71 -4.00
CA LEU A 206 3.23 14.14 -4.08
C LEU A 206 2.01 14.52 -3.23
N GLY A 207 1.05 13.59 -3.14
CA GLY A 207 -0.09 13.70 -2.25
C GLY A 207 -0.59 12.33 -1.82
N MET A 208 -0.97 12.22 -0.55
CA MET A 208 -1.64 11.06 0.02
C MET A 208 -3.08 11.42 0.30
N GLY A 209 -4.01 10.74 -0.39
CA GLY A 209 -5.43 10.99 -0.29
C GLY A 209 -6.20 9.86 0.38
N PHE A 210 -7.37 10.20 0.92
CA PHE A 210 -8.24 9.24 1.59
C PHE A 210 -9.31 8.71 0.64
N LEU A 211 -9.33 7.40 0.45
CA LEU A 211 -10.43 6.71 -0.24
C LEU A 211 -11.54 6.34 0.73
N GLY A 212 -11.19 5.97 1.97
CA GLY A 212 -12.19 5.76 2.99
C GLY A 212 -11.67 5.23 4.31
N ASN A 213 -12.61 4.94 5.21
CA ASN A 213 -12.40 4.33 6.50
C ASN A 213 -13.47 3.23 6.68
N ILE A 214 -13.01 1.99 6.87
CA ILE A 214 -13.84 0.82 7.10
C ILE A 214 -13.35 0.15 8.38
N THR A 215 -14.21 0.03 9.40
CA THR A 215 -13.88 -0.62 10.69
C THR A 215 -12.57 -0.09 11.30
N ASP A 216 -12.38 1.23 11.17
CA ASP A 216 -11.20 2.02 11.55
C ASP A 216 -9.88 1.73 10.82
N ALA A 217 -9.92 0.89 9.79
CA ALA A 217 -8.87 0.76 8.78
C ALA A 217 -9.06 1.86 7.71
N LYS A 218 -8.06 2.74 7.59
CA LYS A 218 -8.04 3.78 6.55
C LYS A 218 -7.58 3.15 5.24
N VAL A 219 -8.19 3.51 4.13
CA VAL A 219 -7.74 3.15 2.79
C VAL A 219 -7.25 4.42 2.11
N VAL A 220 -5.97 4.44 1.79
CA VAL A 220 -5.29 5.63 1.26
C VAL A 220 -4.73 5.37 -0.13
N LEU A 221 -4.72 6.42 -0.95
CA LEU A 221 -4.19 6.42 -2.31
C LEU A 221 -3.08 7.46 -2.40
N GLY A 222 -1.85 6.98 -2.53
CA GLY A 222 -0.69 7.80 -2.80
C GLY A 222 -0.52 8.04 -4.30
N LEU A 223 -0.37 9.31 -4.68
CA LEU A 223 -0.12 9.71 -6.07
C LEU A 223 1.19 10.49 -6.09
N GLY A 224 2.22 9.91 -6.70
CA GLY A 224 3.58 10.45 -6.65
C GLY A 224 4.40 10.17 -7.89
N THR A 225 5.62 10.70 -7.93
CA THR A 225 6.56 10.48 -9.04
C THR A 225 7.45 9.26 -8.79
N ASP A 226 7.99 8.69 -9.86
CA ASP A 226 8.92 7.55 -9.86
C ASP A 226 10.23 7.90 -9.11
N LEU A 227 10.35 7.47 -7.86
CA LEU A 227 11.41 7.92 -6.96
C LEU A 227 12.15 6.80 -6.23
N ARG A 228 12.17 5.56 -6.76
CA ARG A 228 13.13 4.52 -6.30
C ARG A 228 14.59 4.80 -6.68
N LYS A 229 14.94 6.04 -7.03
CA LYS A 229 16.32 6.47 -7.23
C LYS A 229 16.84 7.07 -5.91
N LYS A 230 17.37 6.19 -5.04
CA LYS A 230 18.04 6.47 -3.74
C LYS A 230 17.17 6.52 -2.47
N GLN A 231 16.24 5.58 -2.25
CA GLN A 231 16.01 5.18 -0.86
C GLN A 231 17.24 4.39 -0.40
N SER A 232 17.84 4.77 0.73
CA SER A 232 18.88 3.99 1.39
C SER A 232 18.26 2.77 2.06
N LEU A 233 17.67 1.88 1.25
CA LEU A 233 17.09 0.63 1.71
C LEU A 233 18.20 -0.29 2.16
N ILE A 234 18.27 -0.56 3.46
CA ILE A 234 19.23 -1.48 4.04
C ILE A 234 18.59 -2.86 4.04
N ARG A 235 19.21 -3.81 3.33
CA ARG A 235 18.73 -5.20 3.34
C ARG A 235 18.90 -5.78 4.73
N LEU A 236 17.80 -6.23 5.32
CA LEU A 236 17.81 -6.94 6.59
C LEU A 236 18.31 -8.37 6.36
N ARG A 237 19.58 -8.62 6.70
CA ARG A 237 20.14 -9.97 6.69
C ARG A 237 19.56 -10.75 7.87
N GLY A 238 19.19 -12.02 7.64
CA GLY A 238 18.83 -12.92 8.73
C GLY A 238 20.03 -13.16 9.62
N ASN A 239 19.83 -13.16 10.94
CA ASN A 239 20.78 -13.84 11.81
C ASN A 239 20.75 -15.30 11.41
N SER A 240 21.81 -15.78 10.77
CA SER A 240 22.17 -17.18 10.88
C SER A 240 22.27 -17.46 12.37
N GLN A 241 21.35 -18.24 12.91
CA GLN A 241 21.56 -18.86 14.20
C GLN A 241 22.87 -19.66 14.09
N SER A 242 23.90 -19.19 14.78
CA SER A 242 24.97 -20.02 15.33
C SER A 242 24.45 -20.68 16.60
#